data_AF-A0A7G1KPJ2-F1
#
_entry.id   AF-A0A7G1KPJ2-F1
#
_cell.length_a   1.000
_cell.length_b   1.000
_cell.length_c   1.000
_cell.angle_alpha   90.00
_cell.angle_beta   90.00
_cell.angle_gamma   90.00
#
_symmetry.space_group_name_H-M   'P 1'
#
loop_
_entity.id
_entity.type
_entity.pdbx_description
1 polymer ?
#
loop_
_entity_poly.entity_id
_entity_poly.type
_entity_poly.pdbx_seq_one_letter_code
_entity_poly.pdbx_strand_id
1 'polypeptide(L)'
;MGDEPQQTGSDARPAAAVQPGLFPDDSVPDDLVGYRVPSACQVAGITYRQLDYWARTGLVVPSIRSATGSGSQRLYSFKDILVLKIVKRLLDAGISLQNIRIAVDHLRSRGVEDLAGITLFSDGTSVYECTSPEEVVDLLQGGQGVFGIAVSGAMRELTGAIANFPAERAEVSTASDRPEDELAYRRKARMNRKTG
;
A
#
# COMPACT_ATOMS: atom_id res chain seq x y z
N MET A 1 36.23 19.25 47.17
CA MET A 1 36.09 17.96 47.88
C MET A 1 34.85 18.09 48.75
N GLY A 2 33.70 17.47 48.49
CA GLY A 2 33.14 16.84 47.28
C GLY A 2 31.88 17.63 46.87
N ASP A 3 31.52 17.69 45.59
CA ASP A 3 30.80 16.67 44.81
C ASP A 3 29.28 16.76 45.01
N GLU A 4 28.60 16.95 43.88
CA GLU A 4 27.15 17.10 43.69
C GLU A 4 26.44 15.74 43.92
N PRO A 5 25.09 15.66 44.06
CA PRO A 5 24.27 15.77 42.85
C PRO A 5 22.91 16.44 42.99
N GLN A 6 22.60 17.14 41.91
CA GLN A 6 21.30 17.49 41.35
C GLN A 6 20.28 16.34 41.38
N GLN A 7 19.02 16.67 41.69
CA GLN A 7 17.87 15.87 41.23
C GLN A 7 16.78 16.77 40.65
N THR A 8 16.67 16.63 39.35
CA THR A 8 15.78 17.29 38.41
C THR A 8 14.36 16.74 38.57
N GLY A 9 13.41 17.63 38.88
CA GLY A 9 11.98 17.33 38.77
C GLY A 9 11.61 17.17 37.30
N SER A 10 11.45 15.92 36.87
CA SER A 10 10.94 15.52 35.57
C SER A 10 9.49 16.01 35.42
N ASP A 11 9.31 17.09 34.67
CA ASP A 11 8.00 17.56 34.22
C ASP A 11 7.56 16.70 33.02
N ALA A 12 7.21 15.45 33.33
CA ALA A 12 6.67 14.49 32.37
C ALA A 12 5.25 14.93 31.98
N ARG A 13 5.12 15.63 30.85
CA ARG A 13 3.84 15.81 30.17
C ARG A 13 3.19 14.44 29.97
N PRO A 14 1.92 14.23 30.34
CA PRO A 14 1.28 12.95 30.10
C PRO A 14 1.21 12.75 28.57
N ALA A 15 1.84 11.69 28.10
CA ALA A 15 1.59 11.15 26.77
C ALA A 15 0.08 10.91 26.69
N ALA A 16 -0.60 11.67 25.84
CA ALA A 16 -2.02 11.52 25.60
C ALA A 16 -2.27 10.08 25.14
N ALA A 17 -2.81 9.27 26.04
CA ALA A 17 -3.34 7.97 25.72
C ALA A 17 -4.41 8.18 24.65
N VAL A 18 -4.10 7.79 23.42
CA VAL A 18 -5.03 7.83 22.30
C VAL A 18 -6.18 6.89 22.66
N GLN A 19 -7.33 7.45 22.99
CA GLN A 19 -8.55 6.70 23.25
C GLN A 19 -9.05 6.12 21.93
N PRO A 20 -9.17 4.80 21.78
CA PRO A 20 -9.75 4.22 20.58
C PRO A 20 -11.26 4.44 20.60
N GLY A 21 -11.80 5.13 19.59
CA GLY A 21 -13.22 5.00 19.23
C GLY A 21 -14.12 6.24 19.30
N LEU A 22 -13.62 7.48 19.16
CA LEU A 22 -14.49 8.66 19.12
C LEU A 22 -14.71 9.28 17.73
N PHE A 23 -13.98 8.83 16.70
CA PHE A 23 -14.17 9.26 15.31
C PHE A 23 -14.50 8.04 14.44
N PRO A 24 -15.56 8.06 13.60
CA PRO A 24 -15.86 6.95 12.69
C PRO A 24 -14.87 6.76 11.53
N ASP A 25 -13.73 7.46 11.48
CA ASP A 25 -12.92 7.51 10.24
C ASP A 25 -11.39 7.59 10.44
N ASP A 26 -10.88 7.24 11.62
CA ASP A 26 -9.44 7.03 11.85
C ASP A 26 -9.05 5.54 11.84
N SER A 27 -9.98 4.65 11.48
CA SER A 27 -9.61 3.26 11.21
C SER A 27 -8.82 3.22 9.91
N VAL A 28 -7.59 2.72 9.99
CA VAL A 28 -6.85 2.14 8.87
C VAL A 28 -7.83 1.54 7.87
N PRO A 29 -7.78 1.92 6.57
CA PRO A 29 -8.73 1.40 5.59
C PRO A 29 -8.75 -0.12 5.69
N ASP A 30 -9.90 -0.64 6.09
CA ASP A 30 -10.15 -2.06 6.34
C ASP A 30 -9.47 -2.91 5.26
N ASP A 31 -8.65 -3.88 5.67
CA ASP A 31 -7.84 -4.74 4.80
C ASP A 31 -8.67 -5.55 3.79
N LEU A 32 -10.01 -5.47 3.87
CA LEU A 32 -10.95 -6.08 2.94
C LEU A 32 -11.58 -5.08 1.96
N VAL A 33 -11.36 -3.78 2.15
CA VAL A 33 -11.89 -2.73 1.27
C VAL A 33 -10.94 -2.50 0.11
N GLY A 34 -11.47 -2.62 -1.10
CA GLY A 34 -10.72 -2.41 -2.32
C GLY A 34 -11.45 -1.57 -3.35
N TYR A 35 -10.65 -1.02 -4.26
CA TYR A 35 -11.08 -0.08 -5.28
C TYR A 35 -10.86 -0.70 -6.66
N ARG A 36 -11.86 -0.53 -7.52
CA ARG A 36 -11.79 -0.99 -8.91
C ARG A 36 -10.73 -0.21 -9.70
N VAL A 37 -10.31 -0.81 -10.81
CA VAL A 37 -9.32 -0.25 -11.75
C VAL A 37 -9.60 1.22 -12.16
N PRO A 38 -10.83 1.64 -12.54
CA PRO A 38 -11.09 3.03 -12.89
C PRO A 38 -10.81 4.00 -11.73
N SER A 39 -11.26 3.65 -10.52
CA SER A 39 -11.01 4.45 -9.31
C SER A 39 -9.52 4.53 -9.00
N ALA A 40 -8.81 3.40 -9.02
CA ALA A 40 -7.38 3.36 -8.77
C ALA A 40 -6.59 4.20 -9.79
N CYS A 41 -6.90 4.10 -11.08
CA CYS A 41 -6.28 4.90 -12.13
C CYS A 41 -6.50 6.40 -11.90
N GLN A 42 -7.74 6.81 -11.63
CA GLN A 42 -8.11 8.21 -11.47
C GLN A 42 -7.45 8.83 -10.23
N VAL A 43 -7.50 8.13 -9.09
CA VAL A 43 -6.97 8.62 -7.81
C VAL A 43 -5.44 8.66 -7.80
N ALA A 44 -4.77 7.64 -8.39
CA ALA A 44 -3.31 7.63 -8.52
C ALA A 44 -2.79 8.53 -9.65
N GLY A 45 -3.67 9.00 -10.55
CA GLY A 45 -3.29 9.82 -11.71
C GLY A 45 -2.49 9.04 -12.77
N ILE A 46 -2.83 7.76 -12.96
CA ILE A 46 -2.16 6.86 -13.92
C ILE A 46 -3.14 6.36 -14.97
N THR A 47 -2.61 5.94 -16.11
CA THR A 47 -3.42 5.33 -17.17
C THR A 47 -3.70 3.86 -16.87
N TYR A 48 -4.78 3.33 -17.46
CA TYR A 48 -5.08 1.90 -17.43
C TYR A 48 -3.89 1.03 -17.89
N ARG A 49 -3.18 1.46 -18.94
CA ARG A 49 -2.02 0.73 -19.47
C ARG A 49 -0.86 0.68 -18.48
N GLN A 50 -0.58 1.78 -17.77
CA GLN A 50 0.43 1.80 -16.72
C GLN A 50 0.06 0.83 -15.60
N LEU A 51 -1.18 0.90 -15.11
CA LEU A 51 -1.66 -0.01 -14.08
C LEU A 51 -1.56 -1.48 -14.51
N ASP A 52 -2.01 -1.82 -15.72
CA ASP A 52 -1.97 -3.20 -16.22
C ASP A 52 -0.54 -3.69 -16.43
N TYR A 53 0.35 -2.84 -16.97
CA TYR A 53 1.76 -3.17 -17.13
C TYR A 53 2.44 -3.42 -15.76
N TRP A 54 2.20 -2.57 -14.76
CA TRP A 54 2.76 -2.73 -13.43
C TRP A 54 2.21 -3.94 -12.69
N ALA A 55 0.93 -4.27 -12.87
CA ALA A 55 0.35 -5.50 -12.34
C ALA A 55 0.96 -6.74 -12.99
N ARG A 56 1.08 -6.76 -14.32
CA ARG A 56 1.65 -7.90 -15.07
C ARG A 56 3.13 -8.12 -14.81
N THR A 57 3.89 -7.07 -14.50
CA THR A 57 5.33 -7.13 -14.18
C THR A 57 5.61 -7.30 -12.68
N GLY A 58 4.56 -7.34 -11.85
CA GLY A 58 4.66 -7.50 -10.40
C GLY A 58 5.10 -6.23 -9.64
N LEU A 59 5.28 -5.10 -10.33
CA LEU A 59 5.66 -3.84 -9.68
C LEU A 59 4.59 -3.41 -8.68
N VAL A 60 3.33 -3.35 -9.08
CA VAL A 60 2.19 -3.14 -8.18
C VAL A 60 1.04 -4.07 -8.56
N VAL A 61 0.71 -5.00 -7.68
CA VAL A 61 -0.37 -5.98 -7.86
C VAL A 61 -1.53 -5.68 -6.91
N PRO A 62 -2.78 -6.02 -7.26
CA PRO A 62 -3.91 -5.86 -6.36
C PRO A 62 -3.79 -6.79 -5.14
N SER A 63 -3.84 -6.23 -3.94
CA SER A 63 -3.75 -6.97 -2.67
C SER A 63 -5.10 -7.48 -2.16
N ILE A 64 -6.21 -6.81 -2.50
CA ILE A 64 -7.56 -7.19 -2.03
C ILE A 64 -8.14 -8.34 -2.86
N ARG A 65 -8.07 -8.22 -4.18
CA ARG A 65 -8.56 -9.26 -5.09
C ARG A 65 -7.79 -9.25 -6.40
N SER A 66 -7.16 -10.37 -6.70
CA SER A 66 -6.62 -10.63 -8.04
C SER A 66 -7.72 -11.08 -9.01
N ALA A 67 -7.52 -10.87 -10.31
CA ALA A 67 -8.43 -11.39 -11.32
C ALA A 67 -8.16 -12.88 -11.56
N THR A 68 -9.10 -13.75 -11.21
CA THR A 68 -9.11 -15.19 -11.50
C THR A 68 -10.22 -15.50 -12.51
N GLY A 69 -9.92 -15.39 -13.81
CA GLY A 69 -10.83 -15.75 -14.90
C GLY A 69 -11.76 -14.62 -15.38
N SER A 70 -12.61 -14.96 -16.37
CA SER A 70 -13.54 -14.02 -17.01
C SER A 70 -14.61 -13.56 -16.02
N GLY A 71 -14.74 -12.25 -15.82
CA GLY A 71 -15.75 -11.63 -14.94
C GLY A 71 -15.25 -11.25 -13.53
N SER A 72 -14.07 -11.72 -13.11
CA SER A 72 -13.47 -11.31 -11.84
C SER A 72 -12.80 -9.93 -11.96
N GLN A 73 -13.11 -9.02 -11.03
CA GLN A 73 -12.53 -7.68 -11.03
C GLN A 73 -11.37 -7.57 -10.05
N ARG A 74 -10.30 -6.89 -10.48
CA ARG A 74 -9.18 -6.54 -9.60
C ARG A 74 -9.64 -5.48 -8.61
N LEU A 75 -9.36 -5.70 -7.33
CA LEU A 75 -9.58 -4.73 -6.27
C LEU A 75 -8.23 -4.37 -5.65
N TYR A 76 -7.92 -3.09 -5.63
CA TYR A 76 -6.69 -2.52 -5.07
C TYR A 76 -6.99 -1.94 -3.70
N SER A 77 -6.16 -2.22 -2.70
CA SER A 77 -6.31 -1.61 -1.37
C SER A 77 -5.94 -0.12 -1.41
N PHE A 78 -6.22 0.59 -0.33
CA PHE A 78 -5.71 1.94 -0.13
C PHE A 78 -4.17 1.97 -0.24
N LYS A 79 -3.49 1.00 0.40
CA LYS A 79 -2.03 0.89 0.36
C LYS A 79 -1.52 0.66 -1.06
N ASP A 80 -2.20 -0.17 -1.87
CA ASP A 80 -1.82 -0.36 -3.26
C ASP A 80 -1.88 0.97 -4.04
N ILE A 81 -2.94 1.75 -3.85
CA ILE A 81 -3.12 3.02 -4.54
C ILE A 81 -2.09 4.05 -4.08
N LEU A 82 -1.72 4.05 -2.79
CA LEU A 82 -0.63 4.87 -2.28
C LEU A 82 0.69 4.53 -2.97
N VAL A 83 1.00 3.23 -3.08
CA VAL A 83 2.21 2.76 -3.78
C VAL A 83 2.16 3.13 -5.27
N LEU A 84 1.02 2.97 -5.95
CA LEU A 84 0.84 3.41 -7.35
C LEU A 84 1.16 4.90 -7.52
N LYS A 85 0.68 5.74 -6.59
CA LYS A 85 0.90 7.19 -6.62
C LYS A 85 2.38 7.54 -6.39
N ILE A 86 3.07 6.83 -5.51
CA ILE A 86 4.50 7.03 -5.26
C ILE A 86 5.33 6.55 -6.46
N VAL A 87 5.03 5.38 -7.03
CA VAL A 87 5.66 4.87 -8.26
C VAL A 87 5.55 5.88 -9.40
N LYS A 88 4.36 6.46 -9.61
CA LYS A 88 4.16 7.52 -10.59
C LYS A 88 5.08 8.71 -10.32
N ARG A 89 5.12 9.23 -9.09
CA ARG A 89 5.96 10.39 -8.73
C ARG A 89 7.45 10.13 -8.94
N LEU A 90 7.92 8.93 -8.60
CA LEU A 90 9.31 8.54 -8.84
C LEU A 90 9.62 8.46 -10.35
N LEU A 91 8.72 7.89 -11.16
CA LEU A 91 8.87 7.86 -12.62
C LEU A 91 8.85 9.27 -13.23
N ASP A 92 7.93 10.12 -12.79
CA ASP A 92 7.81 11.51 -13.26
C ASP A 92 9.06 12.34 -12.89
N ALA A 93 9.75 11.97 -11.79
CA ALA A 93 11.04 12.53 -11.39
C ALA A 93 12.25 11.92 -12.13
N GLY A 94 12.04 10.97 -13.04
CA GLY A 94 13.10 10.34 -13.83
C GLY A 94 13.88 9.23 -13.12
N ILE A 95 13.38 8.73 -11.98
CA ILE A 95 14.03 7.64 -11.25
C ILE A 95 13.92 6.33 -12.04
N SER A 96 15.01 5.56 -12.09
CA SER A 96 15.07 4.30 -12.82
C SER A 96 14.08 3.26 -12.27
N LEU A 97 13.52 2.43 -13.15
CA LEU A 97 12.58 1.38 -12.74
C LEU A 97 13.19 0.41 -11.72
N GLN A 98 14.50 0.16 -11.80
CA GLN A 98 15.22 -0.68 -10.84
C GLN A 98 15.16 -0.10 -9.42
N ASN A 99 15.45 1.20 -9.27
CA ASN A 99 15.40 1.87 -7.97
C ASN A 99 13.98 2.00 -7.44
N ILE A 100 13.01 2.18 -8.34
CA ILE A 100 11.60 2.20 -7.97
C ILE A 100 11.18 0.85 -7.38
N ARG A 101 11.66 -0.28 -7.92
CA ARG A 101 11.35 -1.60 -7.33
C ARG A 101 11.84 -1.70 -5.89
N ILE A 102 13.07 -1.24 -5.63
CA ILE A 102 13.64 -1.20 -4.27
C ILE A 102 12.74 -0.36 -3.34
N ALA A 103 12.38 0.86 -3.76
CA ALA A 103 11.50 1.73 -3.00
C ALA A 103 10.13 1.09 -2.71
N VAL A 104 9.53 0.43 -3.71
CA VAL A 104 8.25 -0.26 -3.57
C VAL A 104 8.33 -1.41 -2.57
N ASP A 105 9.41 -2.19 -2.59
CA ASP A 105 9.60 -3.31 -1.67
C ASP A 105 9.70 -2.81 -0.21
N HIS A 106 10.37 -1.66 0.03
CA HIS A 106 10.39 -1.00 1.34
C HIS A 106 9.01 -0.52 1.81
N LEU A 107 8.19 0.03 0.91
CA LEU A 107 6.83 0.48 1.26
C LEU A 107 5.90 -0.71 1.56
N ARG A 108 6.11 -1.83 0.88
CA ARG A 108 5.27 -3.04 1.03
C ARG A 108 5.49 -3.75 2.36
N SER A 109 6.70 -3.74 2.89
CA SER A 109 7.04 -4.45 4.14
C SER A 109 6.46 -3.79 5.41
N ARG A 110 5.86 -2.59 5.31
CA ARG A 110 5.40 -1.80 6.45
C ARG A 110 3.87 -1.67 6.55
N GLY A 111 3.33 -1.45 7.75
CA GLY A 111 1.92 -1.10 7.94
C GLY A 111 1.58 0.29 7.36
N VAL A 112 0.30 0.60 7.14
CA VAL A 112 -0.09 1.92 6.61
C VAL A 112 0.25 3.03 7.60
N GLU A 113 0.21 2.74 8.90
CA GLU A 113 0.49 3.66 10.00
C GLU A 113 1.97 4.06 9.99
N ASP A 114 2.85 3.08 9.77
CA ASP A 114 4.30 3.27 9.71
C ASP A 114 4.72 4.12 8.51
N LEU A 115 3.95 4.08 7.41
CA LEU A 115 4.22 4.87 6.21
C LEU A 115 4.11 6.38 6.45
N ALA A 116 3.38 6.83 7.48
CA ALA A 116 3.24 8.25 7.80
C ALA A 116 4.58 8.93 8.13
N GLY A 117 5.50 8.20 8.76
CA GLY A 117 6.79 8.75 9.20
C GLY A 117 7.86 8.80 8.11
N ILE A 118 7.58 8.28 6.91
CA ILE A 118 8.61 8.01 5.90
C ILE A 118 8.70 9.14 4.88
N THR A 119 9.93 9.49 4.55
CA THR A 119 10.25 10.29 3.37
C THR A 119 11.24 9.53 2.50
N LEU A 120 10.87 9.30 1.23
CA LEU A 120 11.77 8.69 0.26
C LEU A 120 12.61 9.77 -0.40
N PHE A 121 13.92 9.59 -0.43
CA PHE A 121 14.84 10.49 -1.14
C PHE A 121 15.51 9.75 -2.30
N SER A 122 15.79 10.46 -3.38
CA SER A 122 16.56 9.92 -4.49
C SER A 122 17.50 10.94 -5.11
N ASP A 123 18.71 10.49 -5.43
CA ASP A 123 19.74 11.22 -6.18
C ASP A 123 19.70 10.88 -7.69
N GLY A 124 18.69 10.14 -8.15
CA GLY A 124 18.58 9.62 -9.52
C GLY A 124 19.16 8.21 -9.70
N THR A 125 20.17 7.85 -8.91
CA THR A 125 20.89 6.56 -8.97
C THR A 125 20.58 5.60 -7.83
N SER A 126 20.17 6.13 -6.68
CA SER A 126 19.80 5.39 -5.48
C SER A 126 18.53 5.98 -4.87
N VAL A 127 17.81 5.16 -4.11
CA VAL A 127 16.65 5.60 -3.30
C VAL A 127 16.93 5.27 -1.85
N TYR A 128 16.71 6.24 -0.98
CA TYR A 128 16.92 6.16 0.46
C TYR A 128 15.58 6.36 1.15
N GLU A 129 15.40 5.63 2.25
CA GLU A 129 14.30 5.84 3.15
C GLU A 129 14.81 6.63 4.35
N CYS A 130 14.26 7.81 4.59
CA CYS A 130 14.61 8.62 5.75
C CYS A 130 13.40 8.71 6.69
N THR A 131 13.66 8.48 7.96
CA THR A 131 12.67 8.58 9.05
C THR A 131 13.02 9.67 10.06
N SER A 132 14.22 10.27 9.95
CA SER A 132 14.72 11.33 10.81
C SER A 132 15.33 12.48 10.00
N PRO A 133 15.32 13.73 10.52
CA PRO A 133 15.99 14.86 9.88
C PRO A 133 17.50 14.67 9.71
N GLU A 134 18.15 13.96 10.64
CA GLU A 134 19.59 13.72 10.63
C GLU A 134 20.02 12.90 9.40
N GLU A 135 19.27 11.82 9.08
CA GLU A 135 19.49 11.00 7.88
C GLU A 135 19.38 11.83 6.58
N VAL A 136 18.49 12.83 6.56
CA VAL A 136 18.35 13.74 5.42
C VAL A 136 19.55 14.66 5.28
N VAL A 137 20.05 15.19 6.41
CA VAL A 137 21.23 16.06 6.41
C VAL A 137 22.45 15.28 5.93
N ASP A 138 22.65 14.06 6.41
CA ASP A 138 23.76 13.19 5.99
C ASP A 138 23.72 12.90 4.49
N LEU A 139 22.53 12.69 3.92
CA LEU A 139 22.37 12.49 2.48
C LEU A 139 22.75 13.75 1.67
N LEU A 140 22.46 14.94 2.19
CA LEU A 140 22.73 16.22 1.54
C LEU A 140 24.19 16.69 1.67
N GLN A 141 24.92 16.22 2.69
CA GLN A 141 26.30 16.66 2.96
C GLN A 141 27.25 16.42 1.78
N GLY A 142 26.96 15.46 0.90
CA GLY A 142 27.75 15.18 -0.30
C GLY A 142 27.65 16.24 -1.42
N GLY A 143 26.82 17.27 -1.26
CA GLY A 143 26.63 18.33 -2.28
C GLY A 143 25.81 17.90 -3.50
N GLN A 144 25.22 16.71 -3.45
CA GLN A 144 24.33 16.17 -4.48
C GLN A 144 22.90 16.71 -4.33
N GLY A 145 22.23 16.96 -5.46
CA GLY A 145 20.81 17.30 -5.46
C GLY A 145 19.96 16.04 -5.26
N VAL A 146 18.99 16.10 -4.34
CA VAL A 146 18.07 14.99 -4.08
C VAL A 146 16.62 15.42 -4.27
N PHE A 147 15.81 14.48 -4.74
CA PHE A 147 14.37 14.61 -4.83
C PHE A 147 13.73 13.85 -3.66
N GLY A 148 12.92 14.53 -2.86
CA GLY A 148 12.22 13.97 -1.70
C GLY A 148 10.72 13.79 -1.94
N ILE A 149 10.17 12.64 -1.57
CA ILE A 149 8.73 12.37 -1.51
C ILE A 149 8.36 12.03 -0.06
N ALA A 150 7.68 12.95 0.61
CA ALA A 150 7.06 12.67 1.91
C ALA A 150 5.84 11.76 1.71
N VAL A 151 5.89 10.55 2.28
CA VAL A 151 4.84 9.55 2.14
C VAL A 151 3.58 9.98 2.89
N SER A 152 3.71 10.63 4.06
CA SER A 152 2.58 11.26 4.78
C SER A 152 1.81 12.26 3.94
N GLY A 153 2.50 13.09 3.16
CA GLY A 153 1.86 14.05 2.26
C GLY A 153 1.06 13.36 1.16
N ALA A 154 1.66 12.34 0.53
CA ALA A 154 0.99 11.52 -0.48
C ALA A 154 -0.24 10.77 0.08
N MET A 155 -0.13 10.27 1.32
CA MET A 155 -1.21 9.60 2.03
C MET A 155 -2.35 10.55 2.35
N ARG A 156 -2.09 11.74 2.90
CA ARG A 156 -3.12 12.74 3.20
C ARG A 156 -3.90 13.15 1.96
N GLU A 157 -3.18 13.38 0.86
CA GLU A 157 -3.79 13.70 -0.44
C GLU A 157 -4.64 12.53 -0.95
N LEU A 158 -4.15 11.30 -0.78
CA LEU A 158 -4.89 10.10 -1.16
C LEU A 158 -6.17 9.93 -0.35
N THR A 159 -6.12 10.05 0.97
CA THR A 159 -7.29 9.96 1.85
C THR A 159 -8.38 10.95 1.43
N GLY A 160 -8.01 12.20 1.14
CA GLY A 160 -8.97 13.21 0.67
C GLY A 160 -9.56 12.89 -0.71
N ALA A 161 -8.76 12.36 -1.63
CA ALA A 161 -9.24 12.02 -2.98
C ALA A 161 -10.15 10.78 -2.98
N ILE A 162 -9.75 9.75 -2.24
CA ILE A 162 -10.36 8.42 -2.31
C ILE A 162 -11.73 8.34 -1.63
N ALA A 163 -12.00 9.23 -0.67
CA ALA A 163 -13.28 9.36 0.01
C ALA A 163 -14.47 9.57 -0.95
N ASN A 164 -14.21 10.08 -2.17
CA ASN A 164 -15.22 10.33 -3.19
C ASN A 164 -15.42 9.16 -4.17
N PHE A 165 -14.75 8.03 -3.98
CA PHE A 165 -14.77 6.90 -4.91
C PHE A 165 -15.50 5.69 -4.33
N PRO A 166 -16.20 4.92 -5.18
CA PRO A 166 -16.87 3.70 -4.73
C PRO A 166 -15.82 2.68 -4.27
N ALA A 167 -15.98 2.26 -3.02
CA ALA A 167 -15.18 1.22 -2.39
C ALA A 167 -16.00 -0.08 -2.31
N GLU A 168 -15.33 -1.22 -2.51
CA GLU A 168 -15.96 -2.53 -2.46
C GLU A 168 -15.29 -3.41 -1.42
N ARG A 169 -16.11 -4.00 -0.56
CA ARG A 169 -15.65 -5.03 0.36
C ARG A 169 -15.46 -6.32 -0.42
N ALA A 170 -14.26 -6.88 -0.36
CA ALA A 170 -14.06 -8.25 -0.76
C ALA A 170 -14.78 -9.17 0.23
N GLU A 171 -15.70 -9.98 -0.29
CA GLU A 171 -16.18 -11.14 0.46
C GLU A 171 -14.97 -12.01 0.81
N VAL A 172 -14.79 -12.27 2.11
CA VAL A 172 -13.82 -13.26 2.59
C VAL A 172 -14.31 -14.59 2.05
N SER A 173 -13.74 -15.02 0.94
CA SER A 173 -13.88 -16.40 0.50
C SER A 173 -13.14 -17.22 1.54
N THR A 174 -13.81 -17.66 2.61
CA THR A 174 -13.38 -18.87 3.30
C THR A 174 -13.21 -19.88 2.20
N ALA A 175 -11.99 -20.32 1.93
CA ALA A 175 -11.72 -21.32 0.93
C ALA A 175 -12.59 -22.53 1.26
N SER A 176 -13.76 -22.61 0.64
CA SER A 176 -14.52 -23.84 0.58
C SER A 176 -13.70 -24.70 -0.35
N ASP A 177 -12.88 -25.51 0.28
CA ASP A 177 -12.30 -26.72 -0.23
C ASP A 177 -13.39 -27.49 -1.00
N ARG A 178 -13.45 -27.27 -2.31
CA ARG A 178 -14.23 -28.05 -3.27
C ARG A 178 -13.77 -27.74 -4.69
N PRO A 179 -12.61 -28.27 -5.11
CA PRO A 179 -12.29 -28.31 -6.52
C PRO A 179 -13.11 -29.44 -7.17
N GLU A 180 -13.90 -29.08 -8.19
CA GLU A 180 -14.06 -29.85 -9.43
C GLU A 180 -15.01 -31.09 -9.48
N ASP A 181 -15.61 -31.57 -8.39
CA ASP A 181 -16.34 -32.86 -8.44
C ASP A 181 -17.85 -32.81 -8.83
N GLU A 182 -18.48 -31.63 -9.01
CA GLU A 182 -19.92 -31.59 -9.33
C GLU A 182 -20.25 -31.99 -10.77
N LEU A 183 -19.42 -31.60 -11.75
CA LEU A 183 -19.63 -31.99 -13.16
C LEU A 183 -19.29 -33.47 -13.39
N ALA A 184 -18.28 -33.99 -12.70
CA ALA A 184 -17.89 -35.40 -12.76
C ALA A 184 -18.97 -36.30 -12.13
N TYR A 185 -19.54 -35.89 -11.00
CA TYR A 185 -20.66 -36.59 -10.35
C TYR A 185 -21.91 -36.63 -11.25
N ARG A 186 -22.26 -35.51 -11.91
CA ARG A 186 -23.40 -35.46 -12.85
C ARG A 186 -23.20 -36.33 -14.09
N ARG A 187 -21.96 -36.48 -14.58
CA ARG A 187 -21.65 -37.38 -15.70
C ARG A 187 -21.80 -38.85 -15.30
N LYS A 188 -21.29 -39.24 -14.13
CA LYS A 188 -21.44 -40.61 -13.60
C LYS A 188 -22.91 -40.98 -13.33
N ALA A 189 -23.70 -40.06 -12.78
CA ALA A 189 -25.13 -40.30 -12.51
C ALA A 189 -25.99 -40.49 -13.78
N ARG A 190 -25.60 -39.89 -14.92
CA ARG A 190 -26.28 -40.12 -16.21
C ARG A 190 -25.88 -41.42 -16.88
N MET A 191 -24.65 -41.90 -16.68
CA MET A 191 -24.17 -43.13 -17.31
C MET A 191 -24.76 -44.39 -16.65
N ASN A 192 -24.99 -44.36 -15.34
CA ASN A 192 -25.60 -45.48 -14.60
C ASN A 192 -27.09 -45.72 -14.89
N ARG A 193 -27.76 -44.82 -15.62
CA ARG A 193 -29.20 -44.94 -15.92
C ARG A 193 -29.47 -45.57 -17.29
N LYS A 194 -28.43 -46.02 -18.01
CA LYS A 194 -28.53 -46.52 -19.40
C LYS A 194 -28.03 -47.97 -19.57
N THR A 195 -27.85 -48.74 -18.49
CA THR A 195 -27.39 -50.14 -18.55
C THR A 195 -28.14 -51.06 -17.59
N GLY A 196 -29.45 -50.86 -17.47
CA GLY A 196 -30.38 -51.79 -16.83
C GLY A 196 -31.53 -52.06 -17.78
#